data_AF-A0AAE0EZ20-F1
#
_entry.id   AF-A0AAE0EZ20-F1
#
_cell.length_a   1.000
_cell.length_b   1.000
_cell.length_c   1.000
_cell.angle_alpha   90.00
_cell.angle_beta   90.00
_cell.angle_gamma   90.00
#
_symmetry.space_group_name_H-M   'P 1'
#
loop_
_entity.id
_entity.type
_entity.pdbx_description
1 polymer ?
#
loop_
_entity_poly.entity_id
_entity_poly.type
_entity_poly.pdbx_seq_one_letter_code
_entity_poly.pdbx_strand_id
1 'polypeptide(L)'
;MALTAKSLRRSIDEQTLNSLVPVQSVNVKAQAYIPSAKSYAASTWKPSRRSGEFSRRRSLDVPLETPSTVPEHSETTGDNEWDVSTGSEVSWASFSTIAPMHIGLPFEPASVSTVSVEHALPSPDFVFVHPTKALEFTSEGAVRVTPGASMRSILPGGTDDYYVHHFAKAALAVRKDSNVPYCSFSTSDSVTIVYGAIENVRYLQRKHGFGADCSDSEVICKLYEKSKFSFLGSLRGKFTVIHYSEAEDQAFAATDISRSHCVMQGQDATGGLLISDTDLGNEFSLSEVPAASFIFGKYRGRDVHKYAASQSELEASKEIAAAAVDRALSGLPKLPPRGAKGRSDAGHSWRRTSSSQSAGHADAVENRRTKLGRADLAGSWRR
;
A
#
# COMPACT_ATOMS: atom_id res chain seq x y z
N MET A 1 -24.59 7.71 -62.06
CA MET A 1 -25.80 7.79 -61.20
C MET A 1 -25.42 8.61 -59.98
N ALA A 2 -26.01 9.80 -59.86
CA ALA A 2 -25.77 10.74 -58.77
C ALA A 2 -26.84 10.52 -57.69
N LEU A 3 -26.44 10.43 -56.41
CA LEU A 3 -27.37 10.48 -55.28
C LEU A 3 -27.01 11.65 -54.39
N THR A 4 -27.97 12.56 -54.30
CA THR A 4 -27.99 13.82 -53.57
C THR A 4 -28.28 13.61 -52.09
N ALA A 5 -27.56 14.37 -51.26
CA ALA A 5 -27.91 14.65 -49.87
C ALA A 5 -29.22 15.45 -49.79
N LYS A 6 -30.14 15.04 -48.89
CA LYS A 6 -31.13 15.92 -48.26
C LYS A 6 -31.82 15.20 -47.11
N SER A 7 -32.02 15.96 -46.03
CA SER A 7 -33.07 15.81 -45.02
C SER A 7 -32.76 14.95 -43.79
N LEU A 8 -32.19 15.58 -42.75
CA LEU A 8 -32.67 15.42 -41.37
C LEU A 8 -32.14 16.59 -40.51
N ARG A 9 -32.98 17.62 -40.38
CA ARG A 9 -32.92 18.70 -39.38
C ARG A 9 -34.31 18.80 -38.74
N ARG A 10 -34.34 19.21 -37.46
CA ARG A 10 -35.45 19.30 -36.49
C ARG A 10 -35.53 18.03 -35.63
N SER A 11 -35.37 18.06 -34.32
CA SER A 11 -36.01 18.97 -33.36
C SER A 11 -35.10 19.22 -32.14
N ILE A 12 -34.92 20.49 -31.78
CA ILE A 12 -34.39 20.95 -30.48
C ILE A 12 -35.53 21.76 -29.87
N ASP A 13 -36.04 21.33 -28.73
CA ASP A 13 -36.82 22.12 -27.77
C ASP A 13 -36.30 21.65 -26.39
N GLU A 14 -35.49 22.43 -25.68
CA GLU A 14 -35.89 23.48 -24.73
C GLU A 14 -36.96 23.02 -23.73
N GLN A 15 -36.54 22.40 -22.62
CA GLN A 15 -37.27 22.52 -21.35
C GLN A 15 -36.32 22.54 -20.13
N THR A 16 -36.28 23.74 -19.53
CA THR A 16 -36.24 24.06 -18.09
C THR A 16 -34.98 23.79 -17.26
N LEU A 17 -34.17 24.85 -17.20
CA LEU A 17 -33.46 25.37 -16.02
C LEU A 17 -34.30 25.29 -14.73
N ASN A 18 -33.73 24.76 -13.64
CA ASN A 18 -33.75 25.32 -12.28
C ASN A 18 -33.10 24.36 -11.25
N SER A 19 -31.85 24.62 -10.87
CA SER A 19 -31.37 24.51 -9.48
C SER A 19 -29.88 24.89 -9.40
N LEU A 20 -29.62 26.19 -9.28
CA LEU A 20 -28.30 26.72 -8.93
C LEU A 20 -28.17 26.69 -7.40
N VAL A 21 -27.29 25.83 -6.89
CA VAL A 21 -26.70 25.95 -5.55
C VAL A 21 -25.26 26.44 -5.74
N PRO A 22 -24.81 27.49 -5.05
CA PRO A 22 -23.45 27.99 -5.21
C PRO A 22 -22.46 27.05 -4.50
N VAL A 23 -21.66 26.33 -5.27
CA VAL A 23 -20.49 25.62 -4.77
C VAL A 23 -19.41 26.65 -4.47
N GLN A 24 -19.07 26.79 -3.19
CA GLN A 24 -17.92 27.56 -2.76
C GLN A 24 -16.66 26.93 -3.33
N SER A 25 -15.94 27.69 -4.16
CA SER A 25 -14.65 27.33 -4.72
C SER A 25 -13.61 27.22 -3.59
N VAL A 26 -13.26 26.00 -3.18
CA VAL A 26 -12.07 25.73 -2.39
C VAL A 26 -10.88 25.78 -3.32
N ASN A 27 -10.05 26.80 -3.15
CA ASN A 27 -8.87 27.07 -3.96
C ASN A 27 -7.74 26.10 -3.53
N VAL A 28 -7.76 24.87 -4.06
CA VAL A 28 -6.66 23.91 -3.87
C VAL A 28 -5.57 24.24 -4.89
N LYS A 29 -4.54 24.98 -4.47
CA LYS A 29 -3.32 25.15 -5.24
C LYS A 29 -2.59 23.80 -5.34
N ALA A 30 -2.83 23.05 -6.41
CA ALA A 30 -1.90 22.02 -6.85
C ALA A 30 -0.63 22.72 -7.36
N GLN A 31 0.40 22.80 -6.51
CA GLN A 31 1.73 23.22 -6.96
C GLN A 31 2.37 22.07 -7.73
N ALA A 32 2.29 22.13 -9.06
CA ALA A 32 3.15 21.34 -9.93
C ALA A 32 4.61 21.78 -9.71
N TYR A 33 5.38 20.96 -9.00
CA TYR A 33 6.81 21.15 -8.85
C TYR A 33 7.50 20.78 -10.18
N ILE A 34 8.00 21.78 -10.90
CA ILE A 34 8.88 21.60 -12.06
C ILE A 34 10.32 21.57 -11.52
N PRO A 35 11.03 20.44 -11.51
CA PRO A 35 12.41 20.43 -11.06
C PRO A 35 13.30 21.19 -12.05
N SER A 36 13.88 22.29 -11.56
CA SER A 36 15.01 22.99 -12.18
C SER A 36 16.19 22.02 -12.32
N ALA A 37 16.63 21.81 -13.56
CA ALA A 37 17.81 21.02 -13.87
C ALA A 37 19.06 21.66 -13.26
N LYS A 38 19.50 21.18 -12.10
CA LYS A 38 20.85 21.40 -11.59
C LYS A 38 21.69 20.15 -11.81
N SER A 39 22.75 20.32 -12.58
CA SER A 39 23.77 19.34 -12.90
C SER A 39 24.39 18.77 -11.62
N TYR A 40 24.19 17.48 -11.36
CA TYR A 40 24.96 16.77 -10.34
C TYR A 40 26.23 16.20 -10.96
N ALA A 41 27.37 16.63 -10.41
CA ALA A 41 28.69 16.11 -10.74
C ALA A 41 28.78 14.62 -10.35
N ALA A 42 29.28 13.82 -11.28
CA ALA A 42 29.48 12.38 -11.14
C ALA A 42 30.47 12.06 -10.01
N SER A 43 30.01 11.41 -8.93
CA SER A 43 30.89 10.77 -7.96
C SER A 43 31.28 9.39 -8.47
N THR A 44 32.53 9.23 -8.89
CA THR A 44 33.10 7.96 -9.37
C THR A 44 33.23 6.95 -8.22
N TRP A 45 32.44 5.89 -8.27
CA TRP A 45 32.58 4.70 -7.44
C TRP A 45 33.66 3.78 -8.03
N LYS A 46 34.73 3.48 -7.29
CA LYS A 46 35.81 2.57 -7.73
C LYS A 46 35.47 1.11 -7.38
N PRO A 47 35.65 0.14 -8.30
CA PRO A 47 35.50 -1.27 -7.98
C PRO A 47 36.79 -1.84 -7.39
N SER A 48 36.66 -2.62 -6.31
CA SER A 48 37.71 -3.49 -5.80
C SER A 48 37.88 -4.70 -6.74
N ARG A 49 38.98 -4.75 -7.50
CA ARG A 49 39.47 -5.97 -8.15
C ARG A 49 40.83 -6.37 -7.58
N ARG A 50 40.87 -7.57 -6.98
CA ARG A 50 42.09 -8.38 -6.85
C ARG A 50 42.37 -9.04 -8.20
N SER A 51 43.55 -8.79 -8.77
CA SER A 51 44.39 -9.78 -9.47
C SER A 51 45.55 -9.08 -10.18
N GLY A 52 46.78 -9.54 -9.93
CA GLY A 52 47.84 -9.72 -10.93
C GLY A 52 48.47 -8.49 -11.60
N GLU A 53 49.69 -8.18 -11.14
CA GLU A 53 50.90 -7.85 -11.91
C GLU A 53 50.97 -6.78 -13.03
N PHE A 54 52.04 -5.96 -12.89
CA PHE A 54 52.91 -5.36 -13.91
C PHE A 54 52.40 -4.24 -14.83
N SER A 55 52.74 -2.98 -14.49
CA SER A 55 53.77 -2.16 -15.21
C SER A 55 53.63 -0.64 -15.01
N ARG A 56 54.71 -0.06 -14.47
CA ARG A 56 55.33 1.26 -14.73
C ARG A 56 54.54 2.28 -15.62
N ARG A 57 54.25 3.47 -15.07
CA ARG A 57 54.92 4.79 -15.35
C ARG A 57 54.07 6.01 -14.94
N ARG A 58 54.78 6.96 -14.29
CA ARG A 58 54.73 8.44 -14.38
C ARG A 58 53.44 9.19 -13.98
N SER A 59 53.48 9.66 -12.73
CA SER A 59 53.36 11.07 -12.27
C SER A 59 53.07 12.16 -13.31
N LEU A 60 52.09 13.03 -12.99
CA LEU A 60 52.14 14.48 -13.14
C LEU A 60 51.14 15.13 -12.16
N ASP A 61 51.67 16.05 -11.34
CA ASP A 61 51.01 16.93 -10.38
C ASP A 61 50.38 18.15 -11.07
N VAL A 62 49.21 18.63 -10.63
CA VAL A 62 48.77 20.05 -10.69
C VAL A 62 47.72 20.32 -9.58
N PRO A 63 47.74 21.49 -8.88
CA PRO A 63 47.09 21.68 -7.58
C PRO A 63 45.75 22.45 -7.57
N LEU A 64 45.17 22.47 -6.36
CA LEU A 64 44.02 23.20 -5.80
C LEU A 64 43.77 24.64 -6.29
N GLU A 65 42.49 25.00 -6.36
CA GLU A 65 41.97 26.29 -5.84
C GLU A 65 40.59 26.09 -5.19
N THR A 66 40.41 26.66 -3.99
CA THR A 66 39.15 26.85 -3.24
C THR A 66 38.81 28.35 -3.18
N PRO A 67 37.51 28.71 -3.11
CA PRO A 67 37.05 29.52 -1.97
C PRO A 67 35.61 29.14 -1.53
N SER A 68 35.35 28.90 -0.24
CA SER A 68 34.90 29.85 0.80
C SER A 68 33.77 30.82 0.39
N THR A 69 32.56 30.65 0.95
CA THR A 69 31.88 31.68 1.78
C THR A 69 30.53 31.18 2.33
N VAL A 70 30.30 31.53 3.59
CA VAL A 70 29.12 31.34 4.45
C VAL A 70 28.25 32.61 4.36
N PRO A 71 26.91 32.55 4.54
CA PRO A 71 26.29 33.03 5.79
C PRO A 71 25.12 32.13 6.24
N GLU A 72 25.06 31.64 7.50
CA GLU A 72 24.45 32.28 8.67
C GLU A 72 23.17 33.08 8.39
N HIS A 73 22.00 32.59 8.84
CA HIS A 73 20.96 33.40 9.48
C HIS A 73 19.89 32.55 10.19
N SER A 74 19.90 32.70 11.52
CA SER A 74 18.79 32.90 12.47
C SER A 74 17.56 31.97 12.50
N GLU A 75 17.45 31.36 13.67
CA GLU A 75 16.30 30.74 14.32
C GLU A 75 15.11 31.70 14.50
N THR A 76 13.88 31.18 14.34
CA THR A 76 12.69 31.67 15.05
C THR A 76 11.85 30.47 15.49
N THR A 77 11.86 30.22 16.79
CA THR A 77 10.94 29.38 17.55
C THR A 77 9.58 30.07 17.64
N GLY A 78 8.51 29.31 17.39
CA GLY A 78 7.13 29.75 17.54
C GLY A 78 6.30 28.60 18.11
N ASP A 79 6.15 28.61 19.42
CA ASP A 79 5.26 27.75 20.18
C ASP A 79 3.81 28.09 19.85
N ASN A 80 2.98 27.09 19.57
CA ASN A 80 1.53 27.23 19.58
C ASN A 80 0.89 25.95 20.14
N GLU A 81 0.59 26.06 21.42
CA GLU A 81 -0.26 25.23 22.26
C GLU A 81 -1.72 25.46 21.84
N TRP A 82 -2.46 24.39 21.51
CA TRP A 82 -3.91 24.46 21.37
C TRP A 82 -4.57 23.25 22.03
N ASP A 83 -5.51 23.62 22.89
CA ASP A 83 -6.25 22.81 23.84
C ASP A 83 -7.17 21.76 23.22
N VAL A 84 -7.36 20.74 24.04
CA VAL A 84 -8.30 19.63 23.92
C VAL A 84 -9.72 20.11 24.21
N SER A 85 -10.67 19.81 23.33
CA SER A 85 -12.10 19.86 23.67
C SER A 85 -12.82 18.57 23.26
N THR A 86 -13.35 17.92 24.28
CA THR A 86 -14.15 16.70 24.32
C THR A 86 -15.60 16.92 23.88
N GLY A 87 -16.19 15.87 23.28
CA GLY A 87 -17.53 15.39 23.67
C GLY A 87 -18.71 15.71 22.74
N SER A 88 -19.30 14.66 22.17
CA SER A 88 -20.76 14.56 22.03
C SER A 88 -21.18 13.11 21.77
N GLU A 89 -21.89 12.53 22.73
CA GLU A 89 -22.62 11.27 22.64
C GLU A 89 -23.83 11.43 21.70
N VAL A 90 -24.09 10.43 20.85
CA VAL A 90 -25.31 10.35 20.05
C VAL A 90 -26.05 9.06 20.38
N SER A 91 -27.30 9.22 20.80
CA SER A 91 -28.21 8.18 21.26
C SER A 91 -28.75 7.31 20.12
N TRP A 92 -28.86 6.01 20.37
CA TRP A 92 -29.48 5.05 19.46
C TRP A 92 -30.99 4.98 19.70
N ALA A 93 -31.78 5.37 18.69
CA ALA A 93 -33.23 5.18 18.68
C ALA A 93 -33.59 3.81 18.09
N SER A 94 -34.58 3.17 18.73
CA SER A 94 -35.05 1.81 18.51
C SER A 94 -35.85 1.65 17.21
N PHE A 95 -35.61 0.54 16.49
CA PHE A 95 -36.41 0.11 15.34
C PHE A 95 -37.64 -0.69 15.79
N SER A 96 -38.82 -0.30 15.34
CA SER A 96 -40.08 -1.02 15.52
C SER A 96 -40.32 -2.04 14.42
N THR A 97 -40.63 -3.27 14.81
CA THR A 97 -41.02 -4.41 13.99
C THR A 97 -42.34 -4.16 13.25
N ILE A 98 -42.32 -4.26 11.92
CA ILE A 98 -43.52 -4.26 11.06
C ILE A 98 -43.82 -5.71 10.66
N ALA A 99 -45.03 -6.19 10.95
CA ALA A 99 -45.51 -7.50 10.58
C ALA A 99 -46.02 -7.54 9.12
N PRO A 100 -45.79 -8.61 8.35
CA PRO A 100 -46.35 -8.74 7.01
C PRO A 100 -47.78 -9.30 7.04
N MET A 101 -48.73 -8.56 6.48
CA MET A 101 -50.04 -9.08 6.07
C MET A 101 -49.93 -9.68 4.67
N HIS A 102 -50.18 -10.98 4.55
CA HIS A 102 -50.33 -11.67 3.28
C HIS A 102 -51.74 -11.45 2.73
N ILE A 103 -51.85 -10.68 1.64
CA ILE A 103 -53.05 -10.63 0.79
C ILE A 103 -52.68 -11.31 -0.54
N GLY A 104 -53.28 -12.47 -0.79
CA GLY A 104 -53.10 -13.22 -2.02
C GLY A 104 -54.02 -12.69 -3.12
N LEU A 105 -53.43 -12.07 -4.14
CA LEU A 105 -54.09 -11.82 -5.43
C LEU A 105 -53.33 -12.56 -6.54
N PRO A 106 -54.03 -13.17 -7.50
CA PRO A 106 -53.41 -13.84 -8.64
C PRO A 106 -52.88 -12.79 -9.63
N PHE A 107 -51.55 -12.71 -9.77
CA PHE A 107 -50.88 -11.83 -10.73
C PHE A 107 -50.51 -12.65 -11.98
N GLU A 108 -51.03 -12.27 -13.15
CA GLU A 108 -50.52 -12.77 -14.42
C GLU A 108 -49.10 -12.23 -14.67
N PRO A 109 -48.16 -13.08 -15.13
CA PRO A 109 -46.79 -12.65 -15.39
C PRO A 109 -46.74 -11.81 -16.67
N ALA A 110 -46.75 -10.49 -16.51
CA ALA A 110 -46.36 -9.57 -17.58
C ALA A 110 -44.93 -9.91 -18.02
N SER A 111 -44.72 -10.04 -19.32
CA SER A 111 -43.41 -10.28 -19.94
C SER A 111 -42.44 -9.17 -19.53
N VAL A 112 -41.57 -9.47 -18.56
CA VAL A 112 -40.52 -8.57 -18.09
C VAL A 112 -39.50 -8.45 -19.21
N SER A 113 -39.51 -7.31 -19.89
CA SER A 113 -38.40 -6.91 -20.76
C SER A 113 -37.21 -6.66 -19.85
N THR A 114 -36.23 -7.57 -19.86
CA THR A 114 -34.96 -7.37 -19.16
C THR A 114 -34.24 -6.21 -19.82
N VAL A 115 -34.39 -5.02 -19.24
CA VAL A 115 -33.54 -3.87 -19.54
C VAL A 115 -32.17 -4.20 -18.97
N SER A 116 -31.24 -4.58 -19.85
CA SER A 116 -29.83 -4.68 -19.48
C SER A 116 -29.34 -3.27 -19.17
N VAL A 117 -29.37 -2.89 -17.89
CA VAL A 117 -28.71 -1.69 -17.43
C VAL A 117 -27.22 -1.97 -17.56
N GLU A 118 -26.59 -1.42 -18.60
CA GLU A 118 -25.14 -1.35 -18.69
C GLU A 118 -24.66 -0.47 -17.53
N HIS A 119 -24.31 -1.11 -16.41
CA HIS A 119 -23.63 -0.45 -15.33
C HIS A 119 -22.25 -0.04 -15.84
N ALA A 120 -22.06 1.26 -16.06
CA ALA A 120 -20.76 1.81 -16.39
C ALA A 120 -19.75 1.33 -15.34
N LEU A 121 -18.71 0.64 -15.80
CA LEU A 121 -17.65 0.16 -14.93
C LEU A 121 -16.99 1.37 -14.24
N PRO A 122 -16.66 1.28 -12.95
CA PRO A 122 -16.02 2.37 -12.23
C PRO A 122 -14.64 2.65 -12.85
N SER A 123 -14.41 3.91 -13.23
CA SER A 123 -13.11 4.34 -13.75
C SER A 123 -12.01 4.22 -12.69
N PRO A 124 -10.91 3.51 -12.97
CA PRO A 124 -9.82 3.32 -12.01
C PRO A 124 -9.17 4.65 -11.63
N ASP A 125 -8.82 4.81 -10.35
CA ASP A 125 -7.96 5.92 -9.89
C ASP A 125 -6.52 5.73 -10.37
N PHE A 126 -6.02 4.50 -10.50
CA PHE A 126 -4.75 4.22 -11.15
C PHE A 126 -4.74 2.95 -11.98
N VAL A 127 -3.89 2.95 -13.00
CA VAL A 127 -3.57 1.74 -13.77
C VAL A 127 -2.06 1.69 -14.03
N PHE A 128 -1.44 0.57 -13.71
CA PHE A 128 -0.08 0.25 -14.08
C PHE A 128 -0.07 -0.89 -15.09
N VAL A 129 0.69 -0.73 -16.18
CA VAL A 129 0.88 -1.75 -17.19
C VAL A 129 2.36 -2.02 -17.43
N HIS A 130 2.72 -3.29 -17.47
CA HIS A 130 4.02 -3.78 -17.91
C HIS A 130 3.78 -4.88 -18.96
N PRO A 131 3.55 -4.51 -20.23
CA PRO A 131 3.22 -5.46 -21.27
C PRO A 131 4.37 -6.45 -21.48
N THR A 132 4.04 -7.68 -21.87
CA THR A 132 5.07 -8.59 -22.34
C THR A 132 5.68 -8.08 -23.65
N LYS A 133 6.72 -8.76 -24.14
CA LYS A 133 7.21 -8.56 -25.52
C LYS A 133 6.23 -9.15 -26.56
N ALA A 134 4.93 -8.94 -26.38
CA ALA A 134 3.92 -9.40 -27.30
C ALA A 134 3.97 -8.61 -28.61
N LEU A 135 3.58 -9.31 -29.66
CA LEU A 135 3.35 -8.74 -30.97
C LEU A 135 1.85 -8.79 -31.23
N GLU A 136 1.30 -7.67 -31.66
CA GLU A 136 -0.05 -7.57 -32.18
C GLU A 136 -0.01 -7.69 -33.70
N PHE A 137 -0.83 -8.59 -34.26
CA PHE A 137 -0.91 -8.77 -35.70
C PHE A 137 -1.93 -7.79 -36.27
N THR A 138 -1.43 -6.74 -36.92
CA THR A 138 -2.23 -5.77 -37.67
C THR A 138 -2.25 -6.13 -39.16
N SER A 139 -3.09 -5.46 -39.95
CA SER A 139 -3.09 -5.59 -41.40
C SER A 139 -1.75 -5.23 -42.06
N GLU A 140 -0.91 -4.43 -41.37
CA GLU A 140 0.42 -4.00 -41.83
C GLU A 140 1.55 -4.91 -41.33
N GLY A 141 1.23 -5.93 -40.53
CA GLY A 141 2.18 -6.89 -39.99
C GLY A 141 2.17 -6.95 -38.46
N ALA A 142 3.18 -7.65 -37.92
CA ALA A 142 3.34 -7.83 -36.48
C ALA A 142 4.02 -6.60 -35.85
N VAL A 143 3.29 -5.85 -35.03
CA VAL A 143 3.78 -4.66 -34.32
C VAL A 143 3.97 -5.00 -32.85
N ARG A 144 5.06 -4.55 -32.24
CA ARG A 144 5.27 -4.76 -30.80
C ARG A 144 4.29 -3.91 -29.99
N VAL A 145 3.58 -4.54 -29.07
CA VAL A 145 2.69 -3.82 -28.15
C VAL A 145 3.55 -2.91 -27.27
N THR A 146 3.25 -1.61 -27.32
CA THR A 146 3.92 -0.60 -26.51
C THR A 146 3.13 -0.36 -25.23
N PRO A 147 3.77 0.05 -24.12
CA PRO A 147 3.05 0.38 -22.89
C PRO A 147 1.97 1.44 -23.09
N GLY A 148 2.19 2.42 -23.96
CA GLY A 148 1.19 3.44 -24.30
C GLY A 148 0.01 2.92 -25.13
N ALA A 149 0.22 1.88 -25.96
CA ALA A 149 -0.89 1.20 -26.64
C ALA A 149 -1.74 0.42 -25.64
N SER A 150 -1.12 -0.39 -24.77
CA SER A 150 -1.83 -1.12 -23.69
C SER A 150 -2.59 -0.17 -22.77
N MET A 151 -1.99 0.95 -22.38
CA MET A 151 -2.67 1.92 -21.51
C MET A 151 -3.93 2.49 -22.16
N ARG A 152 -3.87 2.84 -23.45
CA ARG A 152 -5.04 3.37 -24.18
C ARG A 152 -6.16 2.35 -24.36
N SER A 153 -5.84 1.06 -24.47
CA SER A 153 -6.87 0.02 -24.55
C SER A 153 -7.54 -0.27 -23.20
N ILE A 154 -6.85 0.01 -22.09
CA ILE A 154 -7.35 -0.30 -20.74
C ILE A 154 -8.16 0.87 -20.15
N LEU A 155 -7.74 2.11 -20.39
CA LEU A 155 -8.37 3.26 -19.74
C LEU A 155 -9.72 3.63 -20.40
N PRO A 156 -10.83 3.66 -19.64
CA PRO A 156 -12.11 4.11 -20.15
C PRO A 156 -12.03 5.59 -20.52
N GLY A 157 -12.37 5.95 -21.76
CA GLY A 157 -12.26 7.33 -22.25
C GLY A 157 -10.85 7.73 -22.72
N GLY A 158 -9.87 6.82 -22.67
CA GLY A 158 -8.51 7.07 -23.13
C GLY A 158 -7.59 7.70 -22.07
N THR A 159 -6.57 8.44 -22.50
CA THR A 159 -5.51 8.96 -21.62
C THR A 159 -5.74 10.39 -21.16
N ASP A 160 -6.76 11.08 -21.67
CA ASP A 160 -6.93 12.52 -21.45
C ASP A 160 -7.33 12.87 -20.01
N ASP A 161 -7.99 11.94 -19.31
CA ASP A 161 -8.39 12.09 -17.90
C ASP A 161 -7.29 11.64 -16.92
N TYR A 162 -6.11 11.27 -17.43
CA TYR A 162 -5.04 10.68 -16.65
C TYR A 162 -3.73 11.46 -16.78
N TYR A 163 -2.96 11.49 -15.70
CA TYR A 163 -1.52 11.78 -15.72
C TYR A 163 -0.79 10.47 -16.01
N VAL A 164 -0.19 10.39 -17.20
CA VAL A 164 0.47 9.16 -17.67
C VAL A 164 1.99 9.31 -17.64
N HIS A 165 2.65 8.46 -16.86
CA HIS A 165 4.09 8.29 -16.84
C HIS A 165 4.48 7.17 -17.80
N HIS A 166 5.22 7.50 -18.86
CA HIS A 166 5.69 6.55 -19.86
C HIS A 166 7.15 6.17 -19.63
N PHE A 167 7.42 4.87 -19.64
CA PHE A 167 8.75 4.28 -19.65
C PHE A 167 8.92 3.39 -20.89
N ALA A 168 10.14 2.95 -21.19
CA ALA A 168 10.35 2.13 -22.38
C ALA A 168 9.63 0.78 -22.31
N LYS A 169 9.34 0.28 -21.11
CA LYS A 169 8.76 -1.05 -20.86
C LYS A 169 7.49 -1.05 -20.03
N ALA A 170 7.11 0.07 -19.44
CA ALA A 170 5.93 0.17 -18.59
C ALA A 170 5.25 1.53 -18.75
N ALA A 171 4.02 1.62 -18.30
CA ALA A 171 3.32 2.88 -18.14
C ALA A 171 2.49 2.86 -16.87
N LEU A 172 2.36 4.03 -16.23
CA LEU A 172 1.57 4.23 -15.02
C LEU A 172 0.67 5.44 -15.22
N ALA A 173 -0.63 5.24 -15.09
CA ALA A 173 -1.64 6.28 -15.22
C ALA A 173 -2.29 6.53 -13.86
N VAL A 174 -2.50 7.81 -13.53
CA VAL A 174 -3.27 8.25 -12.36
C VAL A 174 -4.36 9.20 -12.82
N ARG A 175 -5.59 8.99 -12.36
CA ARG A 175 -6.73 9.84 -12.70
C ARG A 175 -6.54 11.26 -12.17
N LYS A 176 -6.82 12.26 -12.99
CA LYS A 176 -6.63 13.68 -12.65
C LYS A 176 -7.57 14.16 -11.55
N ASP A 177 -8.79 13.62 -11.54
CA ASP A 177 -9.88 13.89 -10.62
C ASP A 177 -10.07 12.75 -9.60
N SER A 178 -8.97 12.07 -9.22
CA SER A 178 -9.05 11.05 -8.18
C SER A 178 -9.56 11.66 -6.87
N ASN A 179 -10.52 10.98 -6.24
CA ASN A 179 -11.05 11.38 -4.94
C ASN A 179 -10.12 11.01 -3.78
N VAL A 180 -9.15 10.12 -4.05
CA VAL A 180 -8.19 9.67 -3.05
C VAL A 180 -6.97 10.59 -3.12
N PRO A 181 -6.54 11.18 -1.99
CA PRO A 181 -5.30 11.95 -1.98
C PRO A 181 -4.14 11.03 -2.34
N TYR A 182 -3.32 11.47 -3.29
CA TYR A 182 -2.11 10.77 -3.68
C TYR A 182 -0.94 11.74 -3.82
N CYS A 183 0.27 11.22 -3.77
CA CYS A 183 1.46 11.93 -4.19
C CYS A 183 2.29 11.05 -5.13
N SER A 184 2.93 11.68 -6.10
CA SER A 184 3.82 11.02 -7.06
C SER A 184 5.22 11.60 -6.97
N PHE A 185 6.22 10.76 -7.19
CA PHE A 185 7.62 11.14 -7.32
C PHE A 185 8.19 10.36 -8.49
N SER A 186 8.70 11.06 -9.50
CA SER A 186 9.28 10.46 -10.69
C SER A 186 10.70 10.96 -10.91
N THR A 187 11.58 10.03 -11.22
CA THR A 187 12.91 10.29 -11.77
C THR A 187 12.94 9.90 -13.25
N SER A 188 14.10 9.95 -13.90
CA SER A 188 14.23 9.43 -15.27
C SER A 188 13.99 7.93 -15.37
N ASP A 189 14.31 7.17 -14.31
CA ASP A 189 14.39 5.71 -14.34
C ASP A 189 13.42 5.05 -13.36
N SER A 190 12.61 5.83 -12.64
CA SER A 190 11.67 5.31 -11.66
C SER A 190 10.46 6.22 -11.46
N VAL A 191 9.36 5.63 -11.04
CA VAL A 191 8.19 6.35 -10.54
C VAL A 191 7.69 5.67 -9.29
N THR A 192 7.30 6.47 -8.31
CA THR A 192 6.64 6.04 -7.08
C THR A 192 5.38 6.83 -6.88
N ILE A 193 4.29 6.14 -6.60
CA ILE A 193 2.99 6.72 -6.28
C ILE A 193 2.54 6.16 -4.95
N VAL A 194 2.08 7.05 -4.08
CA VAL A 194 1.48 6.69 -2.79
C VAL A 194 0.07 7.25 -2.78
N TYR A 195 -0.90 6.35 -2.74
CA TYR A 195 -2.30 6.64 -2.48
C TYR A 195 -2.54 6.57 -0.97
N GLY A 196 -3.24 7.55 -0.40
CA GLY A 196 -3.44 7.67 1.04
C GLY A 196 -2.33 8.45 1.74
N ALA A 197 -2.01 8.10 2.98
CA ALA A 197 -1.08 8.84 3.83
C ALA A 197 -0.17 7.94 4.67
N ILE A 198 1.12 8.26 4.70
CA ILE A 198 2.10 7.62 5.58
C ILE A 198 2.24 8.45 6.86
N GLU A 199 1.52 8.04 7.90
CA GLU A 199 1.42 8.77 9.17
C GLU A 199 2.79 8.99 9.85
N ASN A 200 3.74 8.07 9.66
CA ASN A 200 5.06 8.14 10.27
C ASN A 200 6.17 8.62 9.32
N VAL A 201 5.85 9.30 8.22
CA VAL A 201 6.84 9.78 7.22
C VAL A 201 7.95 10.63 7.85
N ARG A 202 7.61 11.56 8.76
CA ARG A 202 8.58 12.43 9.45
C ARG A 202 9.59 11.66 10.29
N TYR A 203 9.15 10.55 10.90
CA TYR A 203 10.05 9.66 11.63
C TYR A 203 11.02 8.96 10.67
N LEU A 204 10.52 8.47 9.53
CA LEU A 204 11.33 7.81 8.51
C LEU A 204 12.36 8.77 7.89
N GLN A 205 11.97 10.00 7.58
CA GLN A 205 12.86 11.05 7.09
C GLN A 205 14.03 11.26 8.06
N ARG A 206 13.75 11.53 9.34
CA ARG A 206 14.80 11.74 10.36
C ARG A 206 15.68 10.51 10.54
N LYS A 207 15.09 9.31 10.62
CA LYS A 207 15.82 8.05 10.85
C LYS A 207 16.80 7.73 9.71
N HIS A 208 16.45 8.08 8.48
CA HIS A 208 17.26 7.76 7.30
C HIS A 208 18.06 8.95 6.76
N GLY A 209 17.93 10.14 7.35
CA GLY A 209 18.60 11.36 6.91
C GLY A 209 18.06 11.90 5.59
N PHE A 210 16.77 11.72 5.31
CA PHE A 210 16.11 12.33 4.15
C PHE A 210 15.72 13.77 4.47
N GLY A 211 15.61 14.61 3.43
CA GLY A 211 15.16 15.99 3.59
C GLY A 211 13.78 16.07 4.24
N ALA A 212 13.57 17.09 5.07
CA ALA A 212 12.29 17.30 5.75
C ALA A 212 11.13 17.56 4.76
N ASP A 213 11.46 18.13 3.59
CA ASP A 213 10.51 18.46 2.53
C ASP A 213 10.27 17.30 1.54
N CYS A 214 10.88 16.13 1.77
CA CYS A 214 10.65 14.97 0.90
C CYS A 214 9.20 14.49 1.00
N SER A 215 8.51 14.34 -0.13
CA SER A 215 7.17 13.75 -0.16
C SER A 215 7.17 12.29 0.30
N ASP A 216 5.99 11.77 0.69
CA ASP A 216 5.81 10.35 1.03
C ASP A 216 6.33 9.44 -0.10
N SER A 217 6.00 9.75 -1.35
CA SER A 217 6.45 9.03 -2.54
C SER A 217 7.98 9.07 -2.73
N GLU A 218 8.63 10.20 -2.45
CA GLU A 218 10.09 10.32 -2.51
C GLU A 218 10.76 9.51 -1.39
N VAL A 219 10.21 9.55 -0.17
CA VAL A 219 10.70 8.75 0.96
C VAL A 219 10.61 7.26 0.63
N ILE A 220 9.51 6.81 0.06
CA ILE A 220 9.33 5.42 -0.37
C ILE A 220 10.33 5.02 -1.45
N CYS A 221 10.53 5.87 -2.47
CA CYS A 221 11.53 5.62 -3.52
C CYS A 221 12.93 5.39 -2.91
N LYS A 222 13.36 6.29 -2.01
CA LYS A 222 14.66 6.19 -1.33
C LYS A 222 14.76 4.98 -0.40
N LEU A 223 13.68 4.61 0.29
CA LEU A 223 13.63 3.42 1.13
C LEU A 223 13.73 2.13 0.31
N TYR A 224 13.08 2.09 -0.86
CA TYR A 224 13.17 0.96 -1.79
C TYR A 224 14.58 0.80 -2.34
N GLU A 225 15.24 1.88 -2.76
CA GLU A 225 16.63 1.85 -3.21
C GLU A 225 17.57 1.34 -2.11
N LYS A 226 17.38 1.77 -0.86
CA LYS A 226 18.25 1.42 0.27
C LYS A 226 18.03 0.01 0.81
N SER A 227 16.78 -0.45 0.88
CA SER A 227 16.39 -1.64 1.67
C SER A 227 15.40 -2.58 0.99
N LYS A 228 15.04 -2.33 -0.28
CA LYS A 228 14.03 -3.10 -1.01
C LYS A 228 12.76 -3.21 -0.20
N PHE A 229 12.21 -4.40 0.04
CA PHE A 229 10.90 -4.55 0.70
C PHE A 229 10.96 -4.47 2.22
N SER A 230 12.15 -4.46 2.83
CA SER A 230 12.31 -4.58 4.28
C SER A 230 11.74 -3.39 5.05
N PHE A 231 11.53 -2.23 4.40
CA PHE A 231 10.94 -1.07 5.05
C PHE A 231 9.42 -1.18 5.27
N LEU A 232 8.72 -2.07 4.57
CA LEU A 232 7.25 -2.13 4.59
C LEU A 232 6.68 -2.33 6.01
N GLY A 233 7.28 -3.22 6.81
CA GLY A 233 6.85 -3.45 8.19
C GLY A 233 7.03 -2.24 9.12
N SER A 234 7.80 -1.22 8.69
CA SER A 234 8.00 0.02 9.44
C SER A 234 7.03 1.14 9.06
N LEU A 235 6.28 1.00 7.97
CA LEU A 235 5.29 2.00 7.56
C LEU A 235 4.07 1.97 8.49
N ARG A 236 3.47 3.14 8.71
CA ARG A 236 2.21 3.32 9.46
C ARG A 236 1.29 4.24 8.67
N GLY A 237 0.00 4.03 8.82
CA GLY A 237 -1.04 4.74 8.10
C GLY A 237 -1.82 3.85 7.14
N LYS A 238 -2.63 4.52 6.32
CA LYS A 238 -3.53 3.95 5.31
C LYS A 238 -2.98 4.30 3.95
N PHE A 239 -2.41 3.31 3.27
CA PHE A 239 -1.69 3.57 2.04
C PHE A 239 -1.78 2.41 1.04
N THR A 240 -1.68 2.79 -0.23
CA THR A 240 -1.29 1.91 -1.33
C THR A 240 -0.07 2.51 -1.98
N VAL A 241 0.97 1.71 -2.16
CA VAL A 241 2.21 2.12 -2.84
C VAL A 241 2.30 1.41 -4.17
N ILE A 242 2.67 2.13 -5.23
CA ILE A 242 3.08 1.58 -6.52
C ILE A 242 4.44 2.16 -6.85
N HIS A 243 5.41 1.32 -7.14
CA HIS A 243 6.75 1.70 -7.55
C HIS A 243 7.14 0.94 -8.80
N TYR A 244 7.70 1.64 -9.78
CA TYR A 244 8.36 1.03 -10.92
C TYR A 244 9.79 1.55 -11.02
N SER A 245 10.73 0.64 -11.27
CA SER A 245 12.12 0.96 -11.58
C SER A 245 12.48 0.38 -12.94
N GLU A 246 12.87 1.24 -13.88
CA GLU A 246 13.33 0.87 -15.22
C GLU A 246 14.70 0.18 -15.18
N ALA A 247 15.56 0.60 -14.24
CA ALA A 247 16.88 -0.01 -14.03
C ALA A 247 16.78 -1.49 -13.65
N GLU A 248 15.83 -1.85 -12.77
CA GLU A 248 15.56 -3.25 -12.40
C GLU A 248 14.55 -3.91 -13.36
N ASP A 249 13.84 -3.07 -14.12
CA ASP A 249 12.71 -3.42 -14.96
C ASP A 249 11.68 -4.21 -14.15
N GLN A 250 11.34 -3.71 -12.96
CA GLN A 250 10.46 -4.36 -11.99
C GLN A 250 9.46 -3.37 -11.43
N ALA A 251 8.25 -3.88 -11.21
CA ALA A 251 7.17 -3.20 -10.53
C ALA A 251 6.98 -3.79 -9.13
N PHE A 252 6.53 -2.95 -8.24
CA PHE A 252 6.21 -3.25 -6.86
C PHE A 252 4.90 -2.55 -6.53
N ALA A 253 3.96 -3.25 -5.91
CA ALA A 253 2.80 -2.62 -5.32
C ALA A 253 2.48 -3.24 -3.96
N ALA A 254 2.14 -2.42 -2.98
CA ALA A 254 1.88 -2.85 -1.62
C ALA A 254 0.64 -2.17 -1.04
N THR A 255 -0.09 -2.92 -0.22
CA THR A 255 -1.26 -2.47 0.54
C THR A 255 -0.91 -2.36 2.01
N ASP A 256 -1.53 -1.40 2.71
CA ASP A 256 -1.41 -1.29 4.17
C ASP A 256 -2.09 -2.46 4.91
N ILE A 257 -1.93 -2.50 6.24
CA ILE A 257 -2.46 -3.59 7.08
C ILE A 257 -3.99 -3.65 7.14
N SER A 258 -4.67 -2.53 6.87
CA SER A 258 -6.14 -2.41 6.86
C SER A 258 -6.73 -2.58 5.45
N ARG A 259 -5.90 -2.55 4.40
CA ARG A 259 -6.32 -2.50 2.99
C ARG A 259 -7.34 -1.39 2.78
N SER A 260 -6.95 -0.19 3.19
CA SER A 260 -7.77 1.02 3.08
C SER A 260 -8.12 1.38 1.64
N HIS A 261 -7.24 1.01 0.72
CA HIS A 261 -7.42 1.15 -0.73
C HIS A 261 -7.24 -0.22 -1.38
N CYS A 262 -8.15 -0.56 -2.29
CA CYS A 262 -8.07 -1.81 -3.03
C CYS A 262 -6.87 -1.77 -3.99
N VAL A 263 -6.20 -2.90 -4.12
CA VAL A 263 -5.18 -3.12 -5.16
C VAL A 263 -5.47 -4.46 -5.76
N MET A 264 -5.63 -4.50 -7.06
CA MET A 264 -5.82 -5.70 -7.85
C MET A 264 -4.60 -5.90 -8.74
N GLN A 265 -4.21 -7.15 -8.92
CA GLN A 265 -3.19 -7.54 -9.87
C GLN A 265 -3.73 -8.56 -10.85
N GLY A 266 -3.26 -8.53 -12.09
CA GLY A 266 -3.68 -9.51 -13.08
C GLY A 266 -2.80 -9.48 -14.31
N GLN A 267 -3.40 -9.92 -15.41
CA GLN A 267 -2.75 -9.91 -16.72
C GLN A 267 -3.57 -9.10 -17.72
N ASP A 268 -2.85 -8.33 -18.54
CA ASP A 268 -3.44 -7.74 -19.74
C ASP A 268 -3.61 -8.81 -20.85
N ALA A 269 -4.19 -8.42 -21.98
CA ALA A 269 -4.36 -9.30 -23.15
C ALA A 269 -3.03 -9.86 -23.69
N THR A 270 -1.90 -9.24 -23.35
CA THR A 270 -0.55 -9.69 -23.74
C THR A 270 0.08 -10.65 -22.73
N GLY A 271 -0.58 -10.92 -21.60
CA GLY A 271 0.01 -11.64 -20.47
C GLY A 271 1.03 -10.82 -19.67
N GLY A 272 1.07 -9.50 -19.88
CA GLY A 272 1.84 -8.53 -19.11
C GLY A 272 1.25 -8.29 -17.73
N LEU A 273 2.02 -7.67 -16.84
CA LEU A 273 1.54 -7.35 -15.49
C LEU A 273 0.62 -6.13 -15.55
N LEU A 274 -0.56 -6.28 -14.96
CA LEU A 274 -1.55 -5.22 -14.79
C LEU A 274 -1.81 -5.02 -13.31
N ILE A 275 -1.78 -3.77 -12.82
CA ILE A 275 -2.13 -3.41 -11.45
C ILE A 275 -3.15 -2.26 -11.51
N SER A 276 -4.25 -2.36 -10.78
CA SER A 276 -5.37 -1.41 -10.78
C SER A 276 -5.97 -1.32 -9.38
N ASP A 277 -6.66 -0.23 -9.04
CA ASP A 277 -7.48 -0.13 -7.83
C ASP A 277 -8.89 -0.69 -8.01
N THR A 278 -9.39 -0.73 -9.25
CA THR A 278 -10.71 -1.25 -9.58
C THR A 278 -10.63 -2.45 -10.52
N ASP A 279 -11.74 -3.20 -10.55
CA ASP A 279 -11.94 -4.24 -11.55
C ASP A 279 -12.20 -3.59 -12.92
N LEU A 280 -11.37 -3.94 -13.90
CA LEU A 280 -11.40 -3.42 -15.25
C LEU A 280 -12.34 -4.24 -16.16
N GLY A 281 -13.06 -5.21 -15.60
CA GLY A 281 -14.05 -6.02 -16.28
C GLY A 281 -13.50 -7.36 -16.80
N ASN A 282 -14.40 -8.13 -17.44
CA ASN A 282 -14.19 -9.54 -17.78
C ASN A 282 -13.00 -9.82 -18.72
N GLU A 283 -12.49 -8.80 -19.43
CA GLU A 283 -11.34 -8.96 -20.32
C GLU A 283 -10.03 -9.17 -19.54
N PHE A 284 -9.99 -8.75 -18.28
CA PHE A 284 -8.79 -8.79 -17.45
C PHE A 284 -8.99 -9.76 -16.28
N SER A 285 -8.05 -10.70 -16.14
CA SER A 285 -8.03 -11.63 -15.01
C SER A 285 -7.38 -10.97 -13.80
N LEU A 286 -8.11 -10.08 -13.15
CA LEU A 286 -7.68 -9.37 -11.96
C LEU A 286 -8.00 -10.17 -10.69
N SER A 287 -7.08 -10.14 -9.74
CA SER A 287 -7.20 -10.75 -8.42
C SER A 287 -6.78 -9.74 -7.35
N GLU A 288 -7.51 -9.69 -6.26
CA GLU A 288 -7.23 -8.74 -5.18
C GLU A 288 -5.91 -9.09 -4.46
N VAL A 289 -5.11 -8.07 -4.17
CA VAL A 289 -3.93 -8.18 -3.31
C VAL A 289 -4.38 -8.11 -1.85
N PRO A 290 -4.11 -9.14 -1.03
CA PRO A 290 -4.52 -9.16 0.37
C PRO A 290 -3.93 -7.99 1.17
N ALA A 291 -4.57 -7.67 2.30
CA ALA A 291 -4.03 -6.70 3.27
C ALA A 291 -2.64 -7.13 3.76
N ALA A 292 -1.82 -6.14 4.16
CA ALA A 292 -0.46 -6.38 4.67
C ALA A 292 0.43 -7.21 3.71
N SER A 293 0.16 -7.10 2.40
CA SER A 293 0.86 -7.84 1.37
C SER A 293 1.37 -6.90 0.28
N PHE A 294 2.31 -7.42 -0.51
CA PHE A 294 2.85 -6.73 -1.67
C PHE A 294 3.03 -7.72 -2.82
N ILE A 295 3.02 -7.19 -4.03
CA ILE A 295 3.38 -7.89 -5.24
C ILE A 295 4.68 -7.31 -5.76
N PHE A 296 5.52 -8.17 -6.32
CA PHE A 296 6.79 -7.76 -6.88
C PHE A 296 7.13 -8.60 -8.10
N GLY A 297 7.51 -7.92 -9.18
CA GLY A 297 8.05 -8.61 -10.34
C GLY A 297 7.83 -7.87 -11.65
N LYS A 298 7.65 -8.67 -12.69
CA LYS A 298 7.44 -8.24 -14.08
C LYS A 298 6.17 -8.91 -14.58
N TYR A 299 6.14 -9.28 -15.86
CA TYR A 299 5.04 -9.99 -16.52
C TYR A 299 4.63 -11.35 -15.91
N ARG A 300 5.57 -12.21 -15.45
CA ARG A 300 5.24 -13.58 -14.95
C ARG A 300 5.41 -13.78 -13.44
N GLY A 301 6.26 -12.98 -12.79
CA GLY A 301 6.43 -13.02 -11.34
C GLY A 301 5.34 -12.17 -10.71
N ARG A 302 4.24 -12.82 -10.30
CA ARG A 302 3.07 -12.20 -9.63
C ARG A 302 2.94 -12.71 -8.20
N ASP A 303 4.08 -12.94 -7.57
CA ASP A 303 4.11 -13.56 -6.26
C ASP A 303 3.61 -12.55 -5.23
N VAL A 304 2.50 -12.92 -4.59
CA VAL A 304 1.97 -12.17 -3.46
C VAL A 304 2.81 -12.54 -2.24
N HIS A 305 3.44 -11.53 -1.67
CA HIS A 305 4.28 -11.66 -0.49
C HIS A 305 3.65 -10.93 0.68
N LYS A 306 3.55 -11.60 1.82
CA LYS A 306 3.03 -11.00 3.05
C LYS A 306 4.16 -10.40 3.86
N TYR A 307 4.01 -9.16 4.32
CA TYR A 307 5.05 -8.45 5.09
C TYR A 307 4.65 -8.20 6.55
N ALA A 308 3.36 -8.28 6.89
CA ALA A 308 2.86 -8.17 8.25
C ALA A 308 1.55 -8.99 8.42
N ALA A 309 1.08 -9.12 9.65
CA ALA A 309 -0.28 -9.62 9.90
C ALA A 309 -1.30 -8.54 9.51
N SER A 310 -2.41 -8.93 8.89
CA SER A 310 -3.49 -7.99 8.56
C SER A 310 -4.19 -7.51 9.83
N GLN A 311 -4.94 -6.41 9.74
CA GLN A 311 -5.75 -5.93 10.86
C GLN A 311 -6.74 -6.99 11.35
N SER A 312 -7.40 -7.70 10.44
CA SER A 312 -8.32 -8.79 10.78
C SER A 312 -7.64 -9.94 11.52
N GLU A 313 -6.41 -10.30 11.13
CA GLU A 313 -5.63 -11.34 11.83
C GLU A 313 -5.16 -10.88 13.21
N LEU A 314 -4.80 -9.60 13.35
CA LEU A 314 -4.44 -9.02 14.63
C LEU A 314 -5.64 -8.99 15.59
N GLU A 315 -6.83 -8.66 15.08
CA GLU A 315 -8.09 -8.68 15.85
C GLU A 315 -8.44 -10.10 16.28
N ALA A 316 -8.42 -11.07 15.35
CA ALA A 316 -8.63 -12.49 15.67
C ALA A 316 -7.61 -13.01 16.69
N SER A 317 -6.34 -12.62 16.58
CA SER A 317 -5.30 -13.01 17.53
C SER A 317 -5.54 -12.41 18.93
N LYS A 318 -6.05 -11.17 19.02
CA LYS A 318 -6.41 -10.54 20.29
C LYS A 318 -7.59 -11.25 20.96
N GLU A 319 -8.61 -11.64 20.20
CA GLU A 319 -9.77 -12.37 20.71
C GLU A 319 -9.36 -13.74 21.29
N ILE A 320 -8.51 -14.47 20.58
CA ILE A 320 -7.97 -15.76 21.06
C ILE A 320 -7.14 -15.55 22.34
N ALA A 321 -6.32 -14.50 22.38
CA ALA A 321 -5.52 -14.17 23.56
C ALA A 321 -6.39 -13.80 24.77
N ALA A 322 -7.43 -12.99 24.57
CA ALA A 322 -8.38 -12.61 25.61
C ALA A 322 -9.11 -13.84 26.17
N ALA A 323 -9.64 -14.71 25.28
CA ALA A 323 -10.30 -15.95 25.70
C ALA A 323 -9.36 -16.90 26.46
N ALA A 324 -8.07 -16.94 26.12
CA ALA A 324 -7.08 -17.72 26.83
C ALA A 324 -6.80 -17.17 28.24
N VAL A 325 -6.74 -15.84 28.40
CA VAL A 325 -6.58 -15.18 29.69
C VAL A 325 -7.80 -15.43 30.59
N ASP A 326 -9.01 -15.32 30.05
CA ASP A 326 -10.24 -15.57 30.81
C ASP A 326 -10.32 -17.01 31.32
N ARG A 327 -9.95 -17.98 30.47
CA ARG A 327 -9.84 -19.39 30.90
C ARG A 327 -8.79 -19.57 31.99
N ALA A 328 -7.62 -18.97 31.84
CA ALA A 328 -6.56 -19.04 32.84
C ALA A 328 -7.00 -18.45 34.19
N LEU A 329 -7.69 -17.30 34.17
CA LEU A 329 -8.22 -16.65 35.38
C LEU A 329 -9.33 -17.46 36.03
N SER A 330 -10.20 -18.10 35.25
CA SER A 330 -11.25 -18.97 35.78
C SER A 330 -10.71 -20.25 36.45
N GLY A 331 -9.54 -20.71 36.02
CA GLY A 331 -8.87 -21.90 36.56
C GLY A 331 -8.02 -21.63 37.80
N LEU A 332 -7.79 -20.37 38.18
CA LEU A 332 -7.05 -20.06 39.39
C LEU A 332 -7.88 -20.45 40.63
N PRO A 333 -7.35 -21.32 41.52
CA PRO A 333 -8.05 -21.64 42.76
C PRO A 333 -8.26 -20.35 43.53
N LYS A 334 -9.52 -20.06 43.89
CA LYS A 334 -9.86 -18.88 44.70
C LYS A 334 -9.01 -18.94 45.97
N LEU A 335 -8.01 -18.08 46.06
CA LEU A 335 -7.19 -18.00 47.26
C LEU A 335 -8.15 -17.74 48.42
N PRO A 336 -8.10 -18.54 49.50
CA PRO A 336 -8.99 -18.35 50.63
C PRO A 336 -8.83 -16.90 51.12
N PRO A 337 -9.93 -16.22 51.47
CA PRO A 337 -9.89 -14.84 51.90
C PRO A 337 -8.86 -14.70 53.02
N ARG A 338 -7.85 -13.86 52.80
CA ARG A 338 -6.74 -13.59 53.72
C ARG A 338 -7.26 -12.73 54.88
N GLY A 339 -8.17 -13.29 55.68
CA GLY A 339 -8.96 -12.55 56.67
C GLY A 339 -9.44 -13.37 57.88
N ALA A 340 -9.24 -14.68 57.93
CA ALA A 340 -9.54 -15.46 59.14
C ALA A 340 -8.27 -15.69 59.98
N LYS A 341 -7.60 -14.61 60.40
CA LYS A 341 -6.61 -14.68 61.48
C LYS A 341 -7.36 -14.70 62.81
N GLY A 342 -7.94 -15.86 63.12
CA GLY A 342 -8.13 -16.25 64.50
C GLY A 342 -6.74 -16.34 65.13
N ARG A 343 -6.43 -15.42 66.05
CA ARG A 343 -5.36 -15.58 67.02
C ARG A 343 -5.68 -16.86 67.81
N SER A 344 -4.95 -17.92 67.56
CA SER A 344 -4.78 -18.98 68.55
C SER A 344 -3.29 -19.30 68.62
N ASP A 345 -2.70 -18.87 69.73
CA ASP A 345 -1.46 -19.40 70.29
C ASP A 345 -1.48 -20.92 70.26
N ALA A 346 -0.51 -21.53 69.58
CA ALA A 346 0.01 -22.85 69.93
C ALA A 346 1.33 -23.04 69.21
N GLY A 347 2.42 -22.93 69.97
CA GLY A 347 3.76 -23.17 69.48
C GLY A 347 3.95 -24.62 69.07
N HIS A 348 4.38 -24.85 67.84
CA HIS A 348 4.98 -26.13 67.45
C HIS A 348 6.20 -25.91 66.54
N SER A 349 7.35 -25.97 67.21
CA SER A 349 8.62 -26.58 66.79
C SER A 349 8.70 -27.11 65.36
N TRP A 350 9.44 -26.40 64.49
CA TRP A 350 9.94 -26.92 63.23
C TRP A 350 11.07 -27.92 63.48
N ARG A 351 10.76 -29.22 63.47
CA ARG A 351 11.76 -30.29 63.44
C ARG A 351 12.18 -30.52 61.99
N ARG A 352 13.40 -30.11 61.64
CA ARG A 352 14.10 -30.53 60.42
C ARG A 352 14.22 -32.05 60.43
N THR A 353 13.64 -32.71 59.44
CA THR A 353 14.07 -34.06 59.03
C THR A 353 14.67 -33.97 57.65
N SER A 354 15.98 -33.85 57.64
CA SER A 354 16.84 -34.30 56.54
C SER A 354 16.79 -35.82 56.48
N SER A 355 16.31 -36.39 55.38
CA SER A 355 16.63 -37.77 55.02
C SER A 355 16.74 -37.89 53.51
N SER A 356 17.99 -37.99 53.09
CA SER A 356 18.45 -38.66 51.89
C SER A 356 17.81 -40.05 51.73
N GLN A 357 17.35 -40.40 50.53
CA GLN A 357 17.75 -41.65 49.88
C GLN A 357 17.36 -41.68 48.41
N SER A 358 18.36 -42.07 47.63
CA SER A 358 18.43 -42.38 46.21
C SER A 358 17.58 -43.59 45.81
N ALA A 359 17.00 -43.58 44.61
CA ALA A 359 17.36 -44.48 43.50
C ALA A 359 16.27 -44.55 42.43
N GLY A 360 16.66 -44.24 41.19
CA GLY A 360 16.31 -45.01 40.00
C GLY A 360 14.85 -45.06 39.53
N HIS A 361 14.46 -44.11 38.65
CA HIS A 361 13.80 -44.49 37.41
C HIS A 361 14.02 -43.39 36.36
N ALA A 362 14.86 -43.71 35.37
CA ALA A 362 15.10 -42.87 34.21
C ALA A 362 14.02 -43.19 33.18
N ASP A 363 12.86 -42.52 33.31
CA ASP A 363 11.95 -42.36 32.18
C ASP A 363 12.26 -41.01 31.53
N ALA A 364 12.65 -41.11 30.26
CA ALA A 364 12.93 -39.99 29.38
C ALA A 364 11.64 -39.20 29.11
N VAL A 365 11.30 -38.30 30.02
CA VAL A 365 10.30 -37.25 29.77
C VAL A 365 11.00 -36.16 28.97
N GLU A 366 10.82 -36.27 27.67
CA GLU A 366 11.25 -35.31 26.67
C GLU A 366 10.72 -33.92 27.00
N ASN A 367 11.63 -33.11 27.52
CA ASN A 367 11.38 -31.76 27.99
C ASN A 367 11.16 -30.85 26.77
N ARG A 368 9.93 -30.83 26.24
CA ARG A 368 9.46 -29.82 25.27
C ARG A 368 9.34 -28.47 25.98
N ARG A 369 10.50 -27.90 26.31
CA ARG A 369 10.67 -26.47 26.51
C ARG A 369 10.44 -25.83 25.15
N THR A 370 9.21 -25.39 24.94
CA THR A 370 8.86 -24.47 23.87
C THR A 370 9.75 -23.24 24.05
N LYS A 371 10.83 -23.18 23.26
CA LYS A 371 11.49 -21.92 22.93
C LYS A 371 10.39 -21.02 22.39
N LEU A 372 9.91 -20.09 23.22
CA LEU A 372 9.23 -18.90 22.73
C LEU A 372 10.23 -18.24 21.79
N GLY A 373 10.03 -18.51 20.50
CA GLY A 373 10.79 -17.95 19.41
C GLY A 373 10.64 -16.46 19.49
N ARG A 374 11.69 -15.79 19.95
CA ARG A 374 11.94 -14.41 19.57
C ARG A 374 12.20 -14.48 18.07
N ALA A 375 11.17 -14.20 17.29
CA ALA A 375 11.24 -14.22 15.85
C ALA A 375 12.25 -13.15 15.42
N ASP A 376 13.45 -13.59 15.09
CA ASP A 376 14.33 -12.89 14.17
C ASP A 376 13.61 -12.83 12.82
N LEU A 377 12.74 -11.83 12.64
CA LEU A 377 12.12 -11.46 11.35
C LEU A 377 13.11 -10.73 10.42
N ALA A 378 14.40 -11.05 10.54
CA ALA A 378 15.48 -10.47 9.75
C ALA A 378 16.42 -11.59 9.29
N GLY A 379 15.91 -12.51 8.47
CA GLY A 379 16.73 -13.60 7.96
C GLY A 379 16.16 -14.22 6.70
N SER A 380 16.89 -14.00 5.60
CA SER A 380 16.82 -14.75 4.34
C SER A 380 15.76 -14.33 3.31
N TRP A 381 15.88 -13.09 2.83
CA TRP A 381 15.63 -12.79 1.42
C TRP A 381 16.99 -12.73 0.70
N ARG A 382 17.62 -13.89 0.49
CA ARG A 382 18.73 -14.02 -0.45
C ARG A 382 18.29 -15.02 -1.52
N ARG A 383 18.50 -14.61 -2.77
CA ARG A 383 18.10 -15.28 -4.00
C ARG A 383 18.61 -16.71 -4.10
#